data_AF-A0A7S0IFN1-F1
#
_entry.id   AF-A0A7S0IFN1-F1
#
_cell.length_a   1.000
_cell.length_b   1.000
_cell.length_c   1.000
_cell.angle_alpha   90.00
_cell.angle_beta   90.00
_cell.angle_gamma   90.00
#
_symmetry.space_group_name_H-M   'P 1'
#
loop_
_entity.id
_entity.type
_entity.pdbx_description
1 polymer ?
#
loop_
_entity_poly.entity_id
_entity_poly.type
_entity_poly.pdbx_seq_one_letter_code
_entity_poly.pdbx_strand_id
1 'polypeptide(L)'
;RVSSVATMAGWDEGNVYYTDLGDGDGRPGRDGEGVTPGQARRKFADFLRNFRSEPTAEYPDGRLVYRDKLDQDTPPRNVTVLLDDIIAHDPELAKEVRNQPDIYIPCLEHAAVTVLESLRNEAGLNPQKDALVTGVGGSKDMFDKLEIQVHLVSDETPASIRSLNSAHVSKLVYIPGIVIAAAKAKTKATRLCLQCRSCRSLKYMDLKPGFGGMAQPPRRCEANGTVASSDPAANAAA
;
A
#
# COMPACT_ATOMS: atom_id res chain seq x y z
N ARG A 1 11.70 25.75 -46.06
CA ARG A 1 10.68 26.62 -45.41
C ARG A 1 9.94 25.75 -44.40
N VAL A 2 10.55 25.45 -43.26
CA VAL A 2 10.39 26.15 -41.97
C VAL A 2 8.92 26.42 -41.66
N SER A 3 8.34 25.56 -40.82
CA SER A 3 7.27 25.95 -39.91
C SER A 3 7.48 25.16 -38.63
N SER A 4 7.88 25.94 -37.63
CA SER A 4 8.25 25.61 -36.26
C SER A 4 7.22 24.75 -35.56
N VAL A 5 7.67 23.59 -35.07
CA VAL A 5 7.09 22.97 -33.88
C VAL A 5 7.19 24.00 -32.76
N ALA A 6 6.04 24.51 -32.33
CA ALA A 6 5.95 25.27 -31.10
C ALA A 6 6.21 24.29 -29.96
N THR A 7 7.48 24.17 -29.58
CA THR A 7 7.88 23.70 -28.25
C THR A 7 7.36 24.75 -27.28
N MET A 8 6.10 24.62 -26.84
CA MET A 8 5.61 25.40 -25.72
C MET A 8 6.48 25.03 -24.53
N ALA A 9 7.25 26.02 -24.08
CA ALA A 9 8.19 25.95 -23.00
C ALA A 9 7.48 25.42 -21.75
N GLY A 10 7.73 24.16 -21.42
CA GLY A 10 7.41 23.55 -20.14
C GLY A 10 8.37 24.09 -19.09
N TRP A 11 8.15 25.33 -18.68
CA TRP A 11 8.70 25.85 -17.44
C TRP A 11 7.78 25.33 -16.32
N ASP A 12 8.39 24.65 -15.34
CA ASP A 12 7.80 24.39 -14.03
C ASP A 12 6.76 23.26 -13.96
N GLU A 13 7.19 22.01 -14.19
CA GLU A 13 6.70 20.95 -13.30
C GLU A 13 7.35 21.22 -11.94
N GLY A 14 6.68 22.03 -11.11
CA GLY A 14 7.14 22.41 -9.78
C GLY A 14 7.21 21.18 -8.86
N ASN A 15 8.20 20.33 -9.10
CA ASN A 15 8.42 19.12 -8.32
C ASN A 15 8.76 19.55 -6.91
N VAL A 16 7.82 19.29 -6.02
CA VAL A 16 7.99 19.56 -4.60
C VAL A 16 8.83 18.42 -4.03
N TYR A 17 10.12 18.68 -3.87
CA TYR A 17 11.01 17.79 -3.14
C TYR A 17 10.98 18.20 -1.67
N TYR A 18 10.49 17.32 -0.81
CA TYR A 18 10.63 17.49 0.64
C TYR A 18 11.87 16.70 1.08
N THR A 19 12.88 17.41 1.54
CA THR A 19 14.01 16.79 2.24
C THR A 19 13.65 16.80 3.72
N ASP A 20 13.36 15.61 4.27
CA ASP A 20 13.18 15.45 5.71
C ASP A 20 14.56 15.56 6.37
N LEU A 21 15.00 16.80 6.61
CA LEU A 21 16.17 17.13 7.41
C LEU A 21 15.79 16.81 8.85
N GLY A 22 16.02 15.56 9.24
CA GLY A 22 15.75 15.08 10.59
C GLY A 22 16.56 15.88 11.61
N ASP A 23 15.87 16.74 12.35
CA ASP A 23 16.28 17.18 13.67
C ASP A 23 15.03 17.35 14.55
N GLY A 24 15.12 16.76 15.74
CA GLY A 24 14.00 16.53 16.64
C GLY A 24 13.30 17.80 17.10
N ASP A 25 12.05 17.95 16.71
CA ASP A 25 10.95 18.17 17.64
C ASP A 25 9.67 17.84 16.87
N GLY A 26 8.95 16.82 17.34
CA GLY A 26 7.66 16.48 16.79
C GLY A 26 6.73 17.65 17.06
N ARG A 27 6.55 18.55 16.09
CA ARG A 27 5.37 19.41 16.09
C ARG A 27 4.17 18.47 16.10
N PRO A 28 3.37 18.43 17.17
CA PRO A 28 2.18 17.62 17.20
C PRO A 28 1.23 18.25 16.20
N GLY A 29 1.23 17.73 14.98
CA GLY A 29 0.13 17.88 14.06
C GLY A 29 -1.08 17.36 14.79
N ARG A 30 -1.83 18.32 15.33
CA ARG A 30 -3.20 18.26 15.83
C ARG A 30 -3.89 16.93 15.50
N ASP A 31 -4.13 16.18 16.57
CA ASP A 31 -4.99 14.99 16.71
C ASP A 31 -4.29 13.63 16.55
N GLY A 32 -4.03 12.94 17.68
CA GLY A 32 -3.87 11.48 17.68
C GLY A 32 -2.94 10.90 18.75
N GLU A 33 -3.52 10.37 19.81
CA GLU A 33 -2.91 9.40 20.73
C GLU A 33 -2.61 8.10 19.95
N GLY A 34 -1.42 7.97 19.35
CA GLY A 34 -1.00 6.79 18.59
C GLY A 34 0.24 6.98 17.70
N VAL A 35 0.90 5.88 17.32
CA VAL A 35 2.00 5.79 16.36
C VAL A 35 1.51 6.25 14.99
N THR A 36 2.19 7.25 14.43
CA THR A 36 1.85 7.72 13.09
C THR A 36 2.16 6.66 12.03
N PRO A 37 1.45 6.62 10.89
CA PRO A 37 1.68 5.62 9.84
C PRO A 37 3.12 5.63 9.30
N GLY A 38 3.79 6.79 9.32
CA GLY A 38 5.21 6.90 8.96
C GLY A 38 6.14 6.21 9.96
N GLN A 39 5.89 6.39 11.26
CA GLN A 39 6.62 5.70 12.33
C GLN A 39 6.33 4.20 12.31
N ALA A 40 5.08 3.80 12.11
CA ALA A 40 4.67 2.41 12.01
C ALA A 40 5.40 1.68 10.88
N ARG A 41 5.58 2.31 9.70
CA ARG A 41 6.37 1.73 8.60
C ARG A 41 7.82 1.44 8.97
N ARG A 42 8.48 2.37 9.68
CA ARG A 42 9.87 2.17 10.14
C ARG A 42 9.94 1.03 11.16
N LYS A 43 9.03 1.03 12.14
CA LYS A 43 8.92 -0.05 13.13
C LYS A 43 8.63 -1.41 12.49
N PHE A 44 7.76 -1.50 11.49
CA PHE A 44 7.51 -2.73 10.75
C PHE A 44 8.74 -3.19 9.96
N ALA A 45 9.50 -2.26 9.37
CA ALA A 45 10.74 -2.61 8.67
C ALA A 45 11.79 -3.17 9.65
N ASP A 46 11.90 -2.56 10.84
CA ASP A 46 12.79 -3.04 11.91
C ASP A 46 12.34 -4.40 12.44
N PHE A 47 11.03 -4.61 12.61
CA PHE A 47 10.45 -5.91 12.95
C PHE A 47 10.85 -6.99 11.94
N LEU A 48 10.62 -6.76 10.64
CA LEU A 48 10.92 -7.76 9.61
C LEU A 48 12.42 -8.10 9.49
N ARG A 49 13.29 -7.15 9.84
CA ARG A 49 14.76 -7.34 9.81
C ARG A 49 15.31 -7.99 11.07
N ASN A 50 14.84 -7.55 12.24
CA ASN A 50 15.47 -7.84 13.53
C ASN A 50 14.68 -8.84 14.38
N PHE A 51 13.45 -9.19 14.01
CA PHE A 51 12.65 -10.12 14.80
C PHE A 51 13.26 -11.51 14.79
N ARG A 52 13.58 -11.99 16.00
CA ARG A 52 14.10 -13.32 16.28
C ARG A 52 13.03 -14.09 17.02
N SER A 53 12.72 -15.30 16.54
CA SER A 53 11.84 -16.23 17.24
C SER A 53 12.46 -16.66 18.57
N GLU A 54 11.65 -17.27 19.43
CA GLU A 54 12.12 -17.87 20.68
C GLU A 54 13.33 -18.80 20.44
N PRO A 55 14.36 -18.73 21.30
CA PRO A 55 15.52 -19.61 21.22
C PRO A 55 15.07 -21.07 21.31
N THR A 56 15.28 -21.81 20.22
CA THR A 56 15.01 -23.24 20.16
C THR A 56 16.32 -24.00 20.34
N ALA A 57 16.29 -25.26 20.79
CA ALA A 57 17.48 -26.08 21.01
C ALA A 57 18.41 -26.18 19.77
N GLU A 58 17.86 -26.00 18.57
CA GLU A 58 18.60 -26.00 17.28
C GLU A 58 19.20 -24.63 16.93
N TYR A 59 18.68 -23.53 17.49
CA TYR A 59 19.08 -22.16 17.23
C TYR A 59 19.14 -21.35 18.54
N PRO A 60 20.29 -21.36 19.24
CA PRO A 60 20.42 -20.71 20.55
C PRO A 60 20.27 -19.18 20.51
N ASP A 61 20.50 -18.55 19.36
CA ASP A 61 20.39 -17.10 19.18
C ASP A 61 19.02 -16.64 18.64
N GLY A 62 18.07 -17.57 18.44
CA GLY A 62 16.76 -17.33 17.82
C GLY A 62 16.85 -17.21 16.28
N ARG A 63 15.83 -17.71 15.57
CA ARG A 63 15.81 -17.71 14.10
C ARG A 63 15.17 -16.43 13.56
N LEU A 64 15.74 -15.85 12.50
CA LEU A 64 15.16 -14.73 11.77
C LEU A 64 14.09 -15.22 10.78
N VAL A 65 12.97 -15.71 11.31
CA VAL A 65 11.91 -16.37 10.53
C VAL A 65 11.39 -15.50 9.37
N TYR A 66 11.24 -14.19 9.58
CA TYR A 66 10.72 -13.28 8.57
C TYR A 66 11.75 -12.89 7.52
N ARG A 67 13.00 -12.68 7.93
CA ARG A 67 14.10 -12.40 7.00
C ARG A 67 14.33 -13.59 6.07
N ASP A 68 14.41 -14.81 6.60
CA ASP A 68 14.60 -16.03 5.81
C ASP A 68 13.45 -16.26 4.82
N LYS A 69 12.21 -15.89 5.20
CA LYS A 69 11.05 -15.96 4.29
C LYS A 69 11.14 -14.95 3.15
N LEU A 70 11.75 -13.79 3.39
CA LEU A 70 11.93 -12.73 2.41
C LEU A 70 13.17 -12.97 1.54
N ASP A 71 14.26 -13.50 2.09
CA ASP A 71 15.57 -13.70 1.47
C ASP A 71 15.63 -14.96 0.58
N GLN A 72 14.55 -15.22 -0.15
CA GLN A 72 14.48 -16.32 -1.11
C GLN A 72 14.92 -15.83 -2.50
N ASP A 73 15.54 -16.71 -3.30
CA ASP A 73 15.99 -16.39 -4.67
C ASP A 73 14.88 -15.81 -5.55
N THR A 74 13.63 -16.23 -5.31
CA THR A 74 12.43 -15.69 -5.93
C THR A 74 11.65 -14.88 -4.89
N PRO A 75 11.24 -13.63 -5.20
CA PRO A 75 10.51 -12.83 -4.23
C PRO A 75 9.16 -13.49 -3.89
N PRO A 76 8.85 -13.68 -2.60
CA PRO A 76 7.59 -14.29 -2.20
C PRO A 76 6.42 -13.36 -2.53
N ARG A 77 5.36 -13.93 -3.12
CA ARG A 77 4.12 -13.18 -3.40
C ARG A 77 3.27 -12.98 -2.15
N ASN A 78 3.43 -13.87 -1.17
CA ASN A 78 2.70 -13.84 0.09
C ASN A 78 3.63 -14.13 1.27
N VAL A 79 3.43 -13.42 2.37
CA VAL A 79 4.17 -13.62 3.62
C VAL A 79 3.19 -13.78 4.77
N THR A 80 3.33 -14.86 5.53
CA THR A 80 2.52 -15.09 6.74
C THR A 80 3.24 -14.58 7.97
N VAL A 81 2.60 -13.65 8.68
CA VAL A 81 3.04 -13.01 9.92
C VAL A 81 2.11 -13.38 11.06
N LEU A 82 2.69 -13.77 12.20
CA LEU A 82 1.95 -14.04 13.42
C LEU A 82 1.71 -12.74 14.17
N LEU A 83 0.48 -12.54 14.64
CA LEU A 83 0.13 -11.35 15.42
C LEU A 83 0.88 -11.32 16.76
N ASP A 84 1.11 -12.49 17.36
CA ASP A 84 1.83 -12.63 18.63
C ASP A 84 3.29 -12.14 18.53
N ASP A 85 3.93 -12.37 17.38
CA ASP A 85 5.27 -11.86 17.10
C ASP A 85 5.30 -10.34 17.04
N ILE A 86 4.26 -9.72 16.46
CA ILE A 86 4.13 -8.26 16.42
C ILE A 86 3.94 -7.72 17.85
N ILE A 87 3.13 -8.39 18.68
CA ILE A 87 2.92 -8.01 20.08
C ILE A 87 4.23 -8.12 20.88
N ALA A 88 5.01 -9.17 20.65
CA ALA A 88 6.29 -9.39 21.32
C ALA A 88 7.33 -8.31 20.97
N HIS A 89 7.28 -7.77 19.75
CA HIS A 89 8.17 -6.70 19.34
C HIS A 89 7.71 -5.31 19.80
N ASP A 90 6.44 -4.96 19.54
CA ASP A 90 5.85 -3.69 19.95
C ASP A 90 4.35 -3.85 20.26
N PRO A 91 3.95 -3.80 21.56
CA PRO A 91 2.56 -3.97 21.96
C PRO A 91 1.68 -2.77 21.59
N GLU A 92 2.25 -1.57 21.39
CA GLU A 92 1.48 -0.38 20.96
C GLU A 92 1.07 -0.54 19.50
N LEU A 93 2.02 -0.94 18.66
CA LEU A 93 1.80 -1.20 17.24
C LEU A 93 0.74 -2.30 17.03
N ALA A 94 0.79 -3.36 17.83
CA ALA A 94 -0.20 -4.44 17.76
C ALA A 94 -1.63 -3.97 18.13
N LYS A 95 -1.78 -3.05 19.10
CA LYS A 95 -3.09 -2.46 19.44
C LYS A 95 -3.65 -1.66 18.28
N GLU A 96 -2.81 -0.90 17.60
CA GLU A 96 -3.21 -0.10 16.46
C GLU A 96 -3.58 -0.92 15.24
N VAL A 97 -2.83 -1.99 14.96
CA VAL A 97 -3.17 -2.96 13.92
C VAL A 97 -4.55 -3.58 14.17
N ARG A 98 -4.90 -3.89 15.43
CA ARG A 98 -6.24 -4.38 15.80
C ARG A 98 -7.33 -3.32 15.62
N ASN A 99 -7.04 -2.07 15.94
CA ASN A 99 -7.99 -0.97 15.90
C ASN A 99 -8.24 -0.42 14.48
N GLN A 100 -7.22 -0.41 13.62
CA GLN A 100 -7.26 0.18 12.29
C GLN A 100 -6.47 -0.65 11.24
N PRO A 101 -6.87 -1.91 10.96
CA PRO A 101 -6.18 -2.76 9.99
C PRO A 101 -6.11 -2.15 8.58
N ASP A 102 -7.12 -1.36 8.18
CA ASP A 102 -7.18 -0.72 6.86
C ASP A 102 -5.99 0.19 6.55
N ILE A 103 -5.34 0.75 7.59
CA ILE A 103 -4.20 1.68 7.45
C ILE A 103 -2.88 0.95 7.70
N TYR A 104 -2.81 0.13 8.74
CA TYR A 104 -1.56 -0.50 9.16
C TYR A 104 -1.17 -1.71 8.33
N ILE A 105 -2.13 -2.49 7.78
CA ILE A 105 -1.80 -3.63 6.91
C ILE A 105 -1.11 -3.19 5.62
N PRO A 106 -1.62 -2.19 4.87
CA PRO A 106 -0.88 -1.68 3.70
C PRO A 106 0.48 -1.06 4.06
N CYS A 107 0.62 -0.49 5.26
CA CYS A 107 1.91 0.00 5.74
C CYS A 107 2.91 -1.14 5.99
N LEU A 108 2.44 -2.28 6.49
CA LEU A 108 3.24 -3.47 6.71
C LEU A 108 3.64 -4.12 5.36
N GLU A 109 2.73 -4.23 4.41
CA GLU A 109 3.05 -4.70 3.04
C GLU A 109 4.11 -3.81 2.38
N HIS A 110 3.98 -2.48 2.51
CA HIS A 110 4.99 -1.56 2.02
C HIS A 110 6.34 -1.73 2.72
N ALA A 111 6.35 -1.91 4.04
CA ALA A 111 7.58 -2.17 4.79
C ALA A 111 8.25 -3.47 4.35
N ALA A 112 7.48 -4.53 4.07
CA ALA A 112 7.99 -5.79 3.55
C ALA A 112 8.65 -5.62 2.18
N VAL A 113 8.04 -4.84 1.27
CA VAL A 113 8.64 -4.53 -0.04
C VAL A 113 9.95 -3.77 0.13
N THR A 114 9.97 -2.74 0.99
CA THR A 114 11.20 -1.96 1.26
C THR A 114 12.32 -2.83 1.85
N VAL A 115 11.99 -3.75 2.77
CA VAL A 115 12.97 -4.67 3.34
C VAL A 115 13.48 -5.65 2.28
N LEU A 116 12.59 -6.20 1.45
CA LEU A 116 13.02 -7.08 0.38
C LEU A 116 13.93 -6.38 -0.63
N GLU A 117 13.58 -5.17 -1.05
CA GLU A 117 14.43 -4.35 -1.92
C GLU A 117 15.80 -4.10 -1.30
N SER A 118 15.87 -3.80 0.00
CA SER A 118 17.15 -3.63 0.69
C SER A 118 17.99 -4.92 0.74
N LEU A 119 17.38 -6.08 1.03
CA LEU A 119 18.08 -7.37 1.06
C LEU A 119 18.61 -7.75 -0.33
N ARG A 120 17.81 -7.49 -1.38
CA ARG A 120 18.23 -7.76 -2.77
C ARG A 120 19.35 -6.84 -3.22
N ASN A 121 19.32 -5.58 -2.83
CA ASN A 121 20.41 -4.63 -3.09
C ASN A 121 21.71 -5.08 -2.40
N GLU A 122 21.62 -5.57 -1.16
CA GLU A 122 22.76 -6.15 -0.43
C GLU A 122 23.30 -7.43 -1.11
N ALA A 123 22.41 -8.29 -1.61
CA ALA A 123 22.76 -9.53 -2.30
C ALA A 123 23.28 -9.32 -3.74
N GLY A 124 23.24 -8.10 -4.27
CA GLY A 124 23.68 -7.80 -5.64
C GLY A 124 22.79 -8.40 -6.74
N LEU A 125 21.61 -8.94 -6.39
CA LEU A 125 20.63 -9.41 -7.35
C LEU A 125 19.85 -8.20 -7.90
N ASN A 126 20.28 -7.71 -9.06
CA ASN A 126 19.47 -6.79 -9.87
C ASN A 126 18.04 -7.34 -10.02
N PRO A 127 16.99 -6.50 -10.08
CA PRO A 127 15.64 -6.97 -10.26
C PRO A 127 15.52 -7.69 -11.61
N GLN A 128 15.56 -9.03 -11.55
CA GLN A 128 15.25 -9.90 -12.67
C GLN A 128 13.84 -9.51 -13.16
N LYS A 129 13.75 -9.10 -14.43
CA LYS A 129 12.53 -8.59 -15.09
C LYS A 129 11.32 -9.54 -14.99
N ASP A 130 11.56 -10.80 -14.62
CA ASP A 130 10.57 -11.87 -14.57
C ASP A 130 9.72 -11.88 -13.28
N ALA A 131 10.13 -11.13 -12.25
CA ALA A 131 9.43 -11.07 -10.96
C ALA A 131 8.42 -9.91 -10.83
N LEU A 132 8.30 -9.07 -11.85
CA LEU A 132 7.44 -7.89 -11.85
C LEU A 132 6.05 -8.26 -12.38
N VAL A 133 5.00 -7.71 -11.75
CA VAL A 133 3.63 -7.93 -12.21
C VAL A 133 3.45 -7.19 -13.54
N THR A 134 3.53 -7.93 -14.64
CA THR A 134 3.35 -7.36 -15.98
C THR A 134 1.92 -6.82 -16.15
N GLY A 135 1.79 -5.50 -16.24
CA GLY A 135 0.54 -4.84 -16.58
C GLY A 135 0.12 -5.14 -18.03
N VAL A 136 -1.19 -5.26 -18.27
CA VAL A 136 -1.75 -5.37 -19.63
C VAL A 136 -2.03 -3.95 -20.16
N GLY A 137 -1.12 -3.41 -20.97
CA GLY A 137 -1.27 -2.15 -21.72
C GLY A 137 -0.57 -0.92 -21.12
N GLY A 138 0.18 -0.18 -21.97
CA GLY A 138 0.97 1.00 -21.58
C GLY A 138 2.38 0.65 -21.08
N SER A 139 3.33 1.60 -21.16
CA SER A 139 4.78 1.43 -20.92
C SER A 139 5.12 0.40 -19.82
N LYS A 140 5.81 -0.69 -20.19
CA LYS A 140 6.12 -1.84 -19.32
C LYS A 140 6.77 -1.41 -18.00
N ASP A 141 7.63 -0.39 -18.06
CA ASP A 141 8.48 0.00 -16.93
C ASP A 141 7.71 0.70 -15.77
N MET A 142 6.47 1.16 -15.97
CA MET A 142 5.71 1.91 -14.94
C MET A 142 4.72 1.05 -14.12
N PHE A 143 4.36 -0.14 -14.61
CA PHE A 143 3.51 -1.09 -13.85
C PHE A 143 4.33 -2.11 -13.08
N ASP A 144 5.61 -2.21 -13.39
CA ASP A 144 6.60 -3.05 -12.77
C ASP A 144 6.89 -2.60 -11.33
N LYS A 145 6.01 -3.01 -10.41
CA LYS A 145 6.21 -2.87 -8.97
C LYS A 145 6.05 -4.23 -8.31
N LEU A 146 6.95 -4.53 -7.39
CA LEU A 146 6.82 -5.70 -6.54
C LEU A 146 5.70 -5.47 -5.53
N GLU A 147 4.76 -6.41 -5.47
CA GLU A 147 3.67 -6.42 -4.50
C GLU A 147 3.77 -7.70 -3.67
N ILE A 148 3.78 -7.55 -2.34
CA ILE A 148 3.79 -8.66 -1.39
C ILE A 148 2.50 -8.58 -0.60
N GLN A 149 1.71 -9.65 -0.62
CA GLN A 149 0.51 -9.76 0.18
C GLN A 149 0.86 -10.30 1.57
N VAL A 150 0.47 -9.62 2.64
CA VAL A 150 0.72 -10.12 4.00
C VAL A 150 -0.52 -10.78 4.57
N HIS A 151 -0.35 -12.00 5.08
CA HIS A 151 -1.36 -12.75 5.80
C HIS A 151 -1.07 -12.67 7.29
N LEU A 152 -2.04 -12.19 8.07
CA LEU A 152 -1.98 -12.26 9.52
C LEU A 152 -2.60 -13.54 10.02
N VAL A 153 -1.91 -14.22 10.93
CA VAL A 153 -2.41 -15.39 11.65
C VAL A 153 -2.32 -15.10 13.14
N SER A 154 -3.35 -15.48 13.88
CA SER A 154 -3.38 -15.39 15.33
C SER A 154 -4.06 -16.63 15.90
N ASP A 155 -3.57 -17.09 17.05
CA ASP A 155 -4.13 -18.22 17.80
C ASP A 155 -5.02 -17.74 18.97
N GLU A 156 -5.62 -16.55 18.82
CA GLU A 156 -6.49 -15.93 19.82
C GLU A 156 -7.83 -16.66 19.96
N THR A 157 -8.52 -16.42 21.08
CA THR A 157 -9.84 -17.02 21.33
C THR A 157 -10.86 -16.52 20.30
N PRO A 158 -11.52 -17.41 19.54
CA PRO A 158 -12.48 -17.02 18.53
C PRO A 158 -13.73 -16.36 19.12
N ALA A 159 -14.20 -15.30 18.49
CA ALA A 159 -15.49 -14.67 18.79
C ALA A 159 -16.62 -15.36 18.02
N SER A 160 -17.79 -15.48 18.66
CA SER A 160 -18.97 -16.01 17.97
C SER A 160 -19.52 -14.99 16.96
N ILE A 161 -20.09 -15.46 15.85
CA ILE A 161 -20.76 -14.57 14.89
C ILE A 161 -21.92 -13.77 15.53
N ARG A 162 -22.55 -14.33 16.57
CA ARG A 162 -23.68 -13.72 17.27
C ARG A 162 -23.27 -12.55 18.18
N SER A 163 -21.99 -12.45 18.54
CA SER A 163 -21.46 -11.37 19.38
C SER A 163 -20.96 -10.17 18.57
N LEU A 164 -21.12 -10.17 17.25
CA LEU A 164 -20.67 -9.06 16.40
C LEU A 164 -21.65 -7.88 16.45
N ASN A 165 -21.21 -6.83 17.13
CA ASN A 165 -21.88 -5.54 17.24
C ASN A 165 -21.16 -4.44 16.44
N SER A 166 -21.78 -3.26 16.37
CA SER A 166 -21.22 -2.05 15.73
C SER A 166 -19.84 -1.64 16.26
N ALA A 167 -19.51 -1.98 17.51
CA ALA A 167 -18.22 -1.72 18.12
C ALA A 167 -17.03 -2.46 17.44
N HIS A 168 -17.32 -3.50 16.66
CA HIS A 168 -16.35 -4.30 15.91
C HIS A 168 -16.20 -3.87 14.45
N VAL A 169 -16.91 -2.82 14.02
CA VAL A 169 -16.75 -2.27 12.66
C VAL A 169 -15.34 -1.70 12.51
N SER A 170 -14.69 -2.02 11.39
CA SER A 170 -13.32 -1.61 11.06
C SER A 170 -12.24 -2.09 12.02
N LYS A 171 -12.48 -3.18 12.77
CA LYS A 171 -11.49 -3.83 13.64
C LYS A 171 -11.22 -5.26 13.19
N LEU A 172 -10.06 -5.80 13.58
CA LEU A 172 -9.76 -7.21 13.38
C LEU A 172 -10.64 -8.08 14.29
N VAL A 173 -11.24 -9.12 13.70
CA VAL A 173 -12.06 -10.11 14.41
C VAL A 173 -11.70 -11.51 13.92
N TYR A 174 -11.66 -12.47 14.84
CA TYR A 174 -11.46 -13.89 14.53
C TYR A 174 -12.77 -14.64 14.79
N ILE A 175 -13.34 -15.25 13.75
CA ILE A 175 -14.65 -15.91 13.80
C ILE A 175 -14.55 -17.32 13.22
N PRO A 176 -14.94 -18.36 13.96
CA PRO A 176 -14.97 -19.73 13.46
C PRO A 176 -16.26 -19.97 12.67
N GLY A 177 -16.20 -20.79 11.62
CA GLY A 177 -17.37 -21.11 10.81
C GLY A 177 -17.11 -22.20 9.76
N ILE A 178 -18.17 -22.59 9.06
CA ILE A 178 -18.13 -23.57 7.96
C ILE A 178 -18.52 -22.84 6.68
N VAL A 179 -17.76 -23.04 5.59
CA VAL A 179 -18.05 -22.43 4.29
C VAL A 179 -19.15 -23.24 3.59
N ILE A 180 -20.32 -22.64 3.40
CA ILE A 180 -21.47 -23.26 2.71
C ILE A 180 -21.51 -22.96 1.21
N ALA A 181 -20.92 -21.84 0.78
CA ALA A 181 -20.90 -21.40 -0.60
C ALA A 181 -19.75 -20.42 -0.83
N ALA A 182 -19.20 -20.40 -2.04
CA ALA A 182 -18.19 -19.45 -2.48
C ALA A 182 -18.57 -18.86 -3.85
N ALA A 183 -18.35 -17.56 -4.04
CA ALA A 183 -18.59 -16.91 -5.32
C ALA A 183 -17.47 -17.23 -6.33
N LYS A 184 -17.80 -17.19 -7.63
CA LYS A 184 -16.78 -17.33 -8.69
C LYS A 184 -15.80 -16.16 -8.65
N ALA A 185 -14.54 -16.44 -8.98
CA ALA A 185 -13.50 -15.43 -9.10
C ALA A 185 -13.94 -14.32 -10.05
N LYS A 186 -13.79 -13.07 -9.60
CA LYS A 186 -14.02 -11.87 -10.40
C LYS A 186 -12.71 -11.11 -10.47
N THR A 187 -12.42 -10.54 -11.64
CA THR A 187 -11.25 -9.67 -11.81
C THR A 187 -11.55 -8.29 -11.24
N LYS A 188 -10.59 -7.76 -10.47
CA LYS A 188 -10.61 -6.38 -9.98
C LYS A 188 -9.27 -5.75 -10.36
N ALA A 189 -9.32 -4.57 -10.99
CA ALA A 189 -8.11 -3.81 -11.25
C ALA A 189 -7.54 -3.24 -9.94
N THR A 190 -6.22 -3.20 -9.82
CA THR A 190 -5.50 -2.51 -8.73
C THR A 190 -5.02 -1.13 -9.17
N ARG A 191 -4.59 -1.02 -10.43
CA ARG A 191 -4.20 0.23 -11.07
C ARG A 191 -4.94 0.41 -12.39
N LEU A 192 -5.30 1.64 -12.70
CA LEU A 192 -5.91 2.01 -13.98
C LEU A 192 -5.07 3.08 -14.66
N CYS A 193 -4.93 2.96 -15.97
CA CYS A 193 -4.50 4.05 -16.83
C CYS A 193 -5.70 4.53 -17.63
N LEU A 194 -6.08 5.79 -17.43
CA LEU A 194 -7.14 6.46 -18.15
C LEU A 194 -6.54 7.35 -19.23
N GLN A 195 -7.11 7.29 -20.42
CA GLN A 195 -6.76 8.22 -21.50
C GLN A 195 -7.94 9.14 -21.79
N CYS A 196 -7.70 10.45 -21.78
CA CYS A 196 -8.71 11.42 -22.18
C CYS A 196 -9.00 11.31 -23.69
N ARG A 197 -10.27 11.29 -24.09
CA ARG A 197 -10.67 11.17 -25.49
C ARG A 197 -10.28 12.39 -26.34
N SER A 198 -10.28 13.60 -25.77
CA SER A 198 -10.04 14.85 -26.49
C SER A 198 -8.56 15.23 -26.57
N CYS A 199 -7.87 15.32 -25.44
CA CYS A 199 -6.47 15.75 -25.37
C CYS A 199 -5.46 14.59 -25.34
N ARG A 200 -5.93 13.33 -25.31
CA ARG A 200 -5.08 12.11 -25.22
C ARG A 200 -4.15 12.05 -24.00
N SER A 201 -4.33 12.93 -23.01
CA SER A 201 -3.56 12.88 -21.76
C SER A 201 -3.80 11.57 -21.01
N LEU A 202 -2.73 10.96 -20.53
CA LEU A 202 -2.79 9.75 -19.71
C LEU A 202 -2.82 10.14 -18.24
N LYS A 203 -3.67 9.47 -17.46
CA LYS A 203 -3.73 9.59 -16.01
C LYS A 203 -3.69 8.21 -15.38
N TYR A 204 -2.78 8.03 -14.44
CA TYR A 204 -2.66 6.81 -13.66
C TYR A 204 -3.37 6.98 -12.32
N MET A 205 -4.10 5.95 -11.89
CA MET A 205 -4.82 5.96 -10.63
C MET A 205 -4.78 4.59 -9.96
N ASP A 206 -4.43 4.61 -8.67
CA ASP A 206 -4.44 3.42 -7.82
C ASP A 206 -5.80 3.28 -7.14
N LEU A 207 -6.32 2.05 -7.14
CA LEU A 207 -7.60 1.73 -6.54
C LEU A 207 -7.40 1.26 -5.10
N LYS A 208 -8.19 1.81 -4.16
CA LYS A 208 -8.17 1.37 -2.77
C LYS A 208 -8.60 -0.12 -2.68
N PRO A 209 -7.90 -0.94 -1.87
CA PRO A 209 -8.33 -2.31 -1.61
C PRO A 209 -9.72 -2.35 -0.93
N GLY A 210 -10.41 -3.49 -1.05
CA GLY A 210 -11.73 -3.73 -0.44
C GLY A 210 -12.91 -3.76 -1.41
N PHE A 211 -14.13 -3.79 -0.89
CA PHE A 211 -15.37 -3.88 -1.68
C PHE A 211 -15.93 -2.54 -2.15
N GLY A 212 -15.21 -1.44 -1.91
CA GLY A 212 -15.53 -0.14 -2.48
C GLY A 212 -15.53 -0.22 -4.01
N GLY A 213 -16.59 0.30 -4.63
CA GLY A 213 -16.73 0.35 -6.09
C GLY A 213 -15.53 1.02 -6.76
N MET A 214 -15.39 0.82 -8.08
CA MET A 214 -14.31 1.44 -8.86
C MET A 214 -14.21 2.92 -8.52
N ALA A 215 -13.00 3.40 -8.21
CA ALA A 215 -12.77 4.81 -7.97
C ALA A 215 -13.35 5.60 -9.14
N GLN A 216 -14.23 6.54 -8.83
CA GLN A 216 -14.95 7.26 -9.87
C GLN A 216 -13.92 7.96 -10.76
N PRO A 217 -13.88 7.64 -12.07
CA PRO A 217 -12.95 8.30 -12.96
C PRO A 217 -13.25 9.80 -12.95
N PRO A 218 -12.22 10.66 -13.01
CA PRO A 218 -12.42 12.09 -12.98
C PRO A 218 -13.32 12.51 -14.15
N ARG A 219 -14.39 13.24 -13.82
CA ARG A 219 -15.35 13.72 -14.84
C ARG A 219 -14.84 14.94 -15.62
N ARG A 220 -13.76 15.57 -15.16
CA ARG A 220 -13.15 16.75 -15.78
C ARG A 220 -11.73 16.41 -16.20
N CYS A 221 -11.36 16.91 -17.38
CA CYS A 221 -9.99 16.78 -17.89
C CYS A 221 -9.08 17.75 -17.13
N GLU A 222 -7.99 17.24 -16.57
CA GLU A 222 -7.02 18.04 -15.78
C GLU A 222 -5.93 18.68 -16.65
N ALA A 223 -5.76 18.24 -17.91
CA ALA A 223 -4.74 18.77 -18.81
C ALA A 223 -5.02 20.22 -19.27
N ASN A 224 -6.28 20.67 -19.18
CA ASN A 224 -6.67 22.05 -19.45
C ASN A 224 -6.84 22.79 -18.12
N GLY A 225 -5.74 23.11 -17.44
CA GLY A 225 -5.71 23.90 -16.20
C GLY A 225 -6.22 25.35 -16.32
N THR A 226 -7.17 25.64 -17.22
CA THR A 226 -8.09 26.76 -17.06
C THR A 226 -9.39 26.22 -16.51
N VAL A 227 -9.66 26.53 -15.24
CA VAL A 227 -11.00 26.51 -14.65
C VAL A 227 -11.98 27.09 -15.67
N ALA A 228 -12.74 26.23 -16.35
CA ALA A 228 -13.98 26.64 -16.96
C ALA A 228 -14.93 26.94 -15.78
N SER A 229 -14.95 28.20 -15.35
CA SER A 229 -16.05 28.77 -14.60
C SER A 229 -17.31 28.48 -15.41
N SER A 230 -18.10 27.52 -14.95
CA SER A 230 -19.48 27.41 -15.37
C SER A 230 -20.20 28.59 -14.71
N ASP A 231 -20.21 29.74 -15.38
CA ASP A 231 -21.14 30.82 -15.08
C ASP A 231 -22.56 30.35 -15.43
N PRO A 232 -23.51 30.30 -14.49
CA PRO A 232 -24.91 30.08 -14.79
C PRO A 232 -25.56 31.43 -15.13
N ALA A 233 -25.30 31.98 -16.33
CA ALA A 233 -25.91 33.24 -16.75
C ALA A 233 -26.05 33.35 -18.28
N ALA A 234 -26.81 32.44 -18.90
CA ALA A 234 -27.36 32.65 -20.24
C ALA A 234 -28.56 31.71 -20.49
N ASN A 235 -29.63 31.90 -19.71
CA ASN A 235 -30.98 31.48 -20.12
C ASN A 235 -31.97 32.56 -19.65
N ALA A 236 -31.86 33.71 -20.29
CA ALA A 236 -32.89 34.73 -20.36
C ALA A 236 -32.72 35.45 -21.70
N ALA A 237 -33.84 35.57 -22.43
CA ALA A 237 -34.01 36.21 -23.74
C ALA A 237 -33.65 35.37 -24.98
N ALA A 238 -34.61 34.58 -25.45
CA ALA A 238 -35.37 34.82 -26.70
C ALA A 238 -36.23 33.59 -27.04
#